data_AF-A0A3D1BMI6-F1
#
_entry.id   AF-A0A3D1BMI6-F1
#
_cell.length_a   1.000
_cell.length_b   1.000
_cell.length_c   1.000
_cell.angle_alpha   90.00
_cell.angle_beta   90.00
_cell.angle_gamma   90.00
#
_symmetry.space_group_name_H-M   'P 1'
#
loop_
_entity.id
_entity.type
_entity.pdbx_description
1 polymer ?
#
loop_
_entity_poly.entity_id
_entity_poly.type
_entity_poly.pdbx_seq_one_letter_code
_entity_poly.pdbx_strand_id
1 'polypeptide(L)' 'MESKAVLRYAIIAPRKVRRVINLIKGKKAGEAIQTLKFIPHRSAKTV' A
#
# COMPACT_ATOMS: atom_id res chain seq x y z
N MET A 1 12.63 15.64 6.09
CA MET A 1 13.32 14.34 6.20
C MET A 1 12.49 13.32 5.43
N GLU A 2 13.00 12.84 4.30
CA GLU A 2 12.29 11.87 3.46
C GLU A 2 12.81 10.47 3.76
N SER A 3 11.89 9.51 3.94
CA SER A 3 12.21 8.10 4.19
C SER A 3 11.54 7.21 3.16
N LYS A 4 12.21 6.12 2.77
CA LYS A 4 11.72 5.16 1.78
C LYS A 4 12.00 3.73 2.22
N ALA A 5 10.97 2.88 2.18
CA ALA A 5 11.08 1.44 2.38
C ALA A 5 10.70 0.72 1.06
N VAL A 6 11.39 -0.37 0.72
CA VAL A 6 11.15 -1.13 -0.52
C VAL A 6 11.13 -2.62 -0.22
N LEU A 7 9.99 -3.27 -0.48
CA LEU A 7 9.87 -4.73 -0.47
C LEU A 7 10.14 -5.28 -1.88
N ARG A 8 11.19 -6.09 -2.03
CA ARG A 8 11.50 -6.78 -3.30
C ARG A 8 10.90 -8.18 -3.31
N TYR A 9 10.58 -8.69 -4.51
CA TYR A 9 10.07 -10.05 -4.73
C TYR A 9 8.75 -10.37 -4.00
N ALA A 10 7.81 -9.41 -3.99
CA ALA A 10 6.48 -9.64 -3.45
C ALA A 10 5.74 -10.72 -4.25
N ILE A 11 5.22 -11.75 -3.56
CA ILE A 11 4.47 -12.88 -4.14
C ILE A 11 3.02 -12.45 -4.43
N ILE A 12 2.84 -11.33 -5.13
CA ILE A 12 1.55 -10.79 -5.55
C ILE A 12 1.71 -10.18 -6.94
N ALA A 13 0.71 -10.42 -7.80
CA ALA A 13 0.69 -9.82 -9.14
C ALA A 13 0.67 -8.27 -9.05
N PRO A 14 1.53 -7.55 -9.81
CA PRO A 14 1.68 -6.10 -9.71
C PRO A 14 0.36 -5.32 -9.85
N ARG A 15 -0.53 -5.79 -10.73
CA ARG A 15 -1.86 -5.21 -10.94
C ARG A 15 -2.72 -5.14 -9.67
N LYS A 16 -2.63 -6.15 -8.78
CA LYS A 16 -3.38 -6.18 -7.52
C LYS A 16 -2.84 -5.16 -6.52
N VAL A 17 -1.54 -4.88 -6.55
CA VAL A 17 -0.88 -3.90 -5.66
C VAL A 17 -1.15 -2.47 -6.13
N ARG A 18 -1.05 -2.21 -7.44
CA ARG A 18 -1.29 -0.87 -8.01
C ARG A 18 -2.67 -0.29 -7.67
N ARG A 19 -3.70 -1.14 -7.59
CA ARG A 19 -5.04 -0.72 -7.16
C ARG A 19 -5.03 -0.07 -5.77
N VAL A 20 -4.30 -0.64 -4.82
CA VAL A 20 -4.20 -0.11 -3.45
C VAL A 20 -3.27 1.10 -3.40
N ILE A 21 -2.14 1.07 -4.12
CA ILE A 21 -1.20 2.20 -4.20
C ILE A 21 -1.90 3.47 -4.69
N ASN A 22 -2.73 3.36 -5.73
CA ASN A 22 -3.46 4.50 -6.27
C ASN A 22 -4.42 5.14 -5.25
N LEU A 23 -4.89 4.39 -4.25
CA LEU A 23 -5.80 4.89 -3.20
C LEU A 23 -5.06 5.62 -2.06
N ILE A 24 -3.78 5.32 -1.84
CA ILE A 24 -2.98 5.89 -0.75
C ILE A 24 -2.00 6.98 -1.22
N LYS A 25 -1.69 7.02 -2.53
CA LYS A 25 -0.75 7.99 -3.10
C LYS A 25 -1.25 9.42 -2.86
N GLY A 26 -0.43 10.24 -2.19
CA GLY A 26 -0.74 11.63 -1.87
C GLY A 26 -1.53 11.86 -0.58
N LYS A 27 -1.96 10.80 0.13
CA LYS A 27 -2.59 10.92 1.46
C LYS A 27 -1.55 11.10 2.56
N LYS A 28 -1.97 11.67 3.69
CA LYS A 28 -1.16 11.70 4.91
C LYS A 28 -0.93 10.27 5.41
N ALA A 29 0.23 10.03 6.04
CA ALA A 29 0.62 8.70 6.52
C ALA A 29 -0.45 8.07 7.45
N GLY A 30 -1.00 8.86 8.38
CA GLY A 30 -2.04 8.38 9.30
C GLY A 30 -3.33 7.91 8.61
N GLU A 31 -3.80 8.69 7.63
CA GLU A 31 -4.99 8.34 6.83
C GLU A 31 -4.73 7.13 5.92
N ALA A 32 -3.52 7.03 5.36
CA ALA A 32 -3.12 5.88 4.54
C ALA A 32 -3.12 4.59 5.36
N ILE A 33 -2.62 4.61 6.61
CA ILE A 33 -2.62 3.44 7.50
C ILE A 33 -4.05 3.01 7.85
N GLN A 34 -4.94 3.95 8.17
CA GLN A 34 -6.34 3.62 8.43
C GLN A 34 -7.00 3.02 7.19
N THR A 35 -6.76 3.62 6.02
CA THR A 35 -7.29 3.11 4.75
C THR A 35 -6.82 1.67 4.49
N LEU A 36 -5.52 1.37 4.67
CA LEU A 36 -4.97 0.03 4.48
C LEU A 36 -5.56 -1.00 5.45
N LYS A 37 -5.86 -0.60 6.69
CA LYS A 37 -6.42 -1.49 7.73
C LYS A 37 -7.82 -1.98 7.39
N PHE A 38 -8.64 -1.17 6.74
CA PHE A 38 -10.05 -1.50 6.44
C PHE A 38 -10.28 -2.00 5.01
N ILE A 39 -9.26 -1.99 4.14
CA ILE A 39 -9.39 -2.53 2.78
C ILE A 39 -9.40 -4.08 2.83
N PRO A 40 -10.45 -4.76 2.30
CA PRO A 40 -10.53 -6.22 2.30
C PRO A 40 -9.69 -6.88 1.19
N HIS A 41 -8.56 -6.28 0.81
CA HIS A 41 -7.68 -6.82 -0.23
C HIS A 41 -6.38 -7.36 0.37
N ARG A 42 -5.97 -8.55 -0.06
CA ARG A 42 -4.67 -9.15 0.33
C ARG A 42 -3.48 -8.22 0.06
N SER A 43 -3.57 -7.39 -0.98
CA SER A 43 -2.56 -6.39 -1.32
C SER A 43 -2.34 -5.36 -0.21
N ALA A 44 -3.36 -5.01 0.58
CA ALA A 44 -3.24 -4.00 1.64
C ALA A 44 -2.38 -4.46 2.83
N LYS A 45 -2.15 -5.77 2.98
CA LYS A 45 -1.23 -6.33 3.98
C LYS A 45 0.23 -6.33 3.51
N THR A 46 0.46 -6.23 2.20
CA THR A 46 1.80 -6.32 1.59
C THR A 46 2.44 -4.95 1.36
N VAL A 47 1.60 -3.90 1.30
CA VAL A 47 1.97 -2.50 1.15
C VAL A 47 1.97 -1.83 2.51
#